data_AF-A0A950QE71-F1
#
_entry.id   AF-A0A950QE71-F1
#
_cell.length_a   1.000
_cell.length_b   1.000
_cell.length_c   1.000
_cell.angle_alpha   90.00
_cell.angle_beta   90.00
_cell.angle_gamma   90.00
#
_symmetry.space_group_name_H-M   'P 1'
#
loop_
_entity.id
_entity.type
_entity.pdbx_description
1 polymer ?
#
loop_
_entity_poly.entity_id
_entity_poly.type
_entity_poly.pdbx_seq_one_letter_code
_entity_poly.pdbx_strand_id
1 'polypeptide(L)'
;MDDRTSGAPLVIAPPTTALAIVVIVVFGTIAFALLATRRIKMDPQQYIVGGRSFGTIFLWVLLAGEIYTTFTFLGIAGLSYSQGAPAFYILAYGGCAYVIGYFFAPAAWRVGKERGLLTGADFYETCYNSRALGVA
;
A
#
# COMPACT_ATOMS: atom_id res chain seq x y z
N MET A 1 22.60 -17.38 44.58
CA MET A 1 22.92 -17.23 43.15
C MET A 1 21.60 -16.88 42.48
N ASP A 2 21.15 -15.66 42.75
CA ASP A 2 19.79 -15.19 42.49
C ASP A 2 19.95 -13.74 42.03
N ASP A 3 20.03 -13.55 40.71
CA ASP A 3 20.28 -12.24 40.08
C ASP A 3 19.35 -12.06 38.87
N ARG A 4 18.04 -12.11 39.12
CA ARG A 4 16.99 -11.88 38.11
C ARG A 4 16.03 -10.74 38.45
N THR A 5 16.39 -9.82 39.34
CA THR A 5 15.48 -8.77 39.85
C THR A 5 15.87 -7.35 39.46
N SER A 6 16.68 -7.14 38.44
CA SER A 6 16.82 -5.81 37.82
C SER A 6 15.99 -5.70 36.54
N GLY A 7 14.68 -5.95 36.68
CA GLY A 7 13.70 -5.63 35.66
C GLY A 7 13.59 -4.11 35.57
N ALA A 8 14.30 -3.48 34.63
CA ALA A 8 14.05 -2.11 34.25
C ALA A 8 12.54 -1.96 34.01
N PRO A 9 11.83 -1.00 34.64
CA PRO A 9 10.42 -0.82 34.37
C PRO A 9 10.30 -0.54 32.88
N LEU A 10 9.68 -1.45 32.14
CA LEU A 10 9.14 -1.13 30.83
C LEU A 10 8.31 0.12 31.06
N VAL A 11 8.76 1.25 30.53
CA VAL A 11 8.02 2.51 30.59
C VAL A 11 6.77 2.28 29.74
N ILE A 12 5.74 1.71 30.36
CA ILE A 12 4.41 1.60 29.81
C ILE A 12 3.94 3.05 29.81
N ALA A 13 4.13 3.72 28.67
CA ALA A 13 3.58 5.05 28.47
C ALA A 13 2.09 4.99 28.88
N PRO A 14 1.60 5.96 29.66
CA PRO A 14 0.20 5.97 30.06
C PRO A 14 -0.70 5.77 28.84
N PRO A 15 -1.82 5.04 28.95
CA PRO A 15 -2.72 4.80 27.82
C PRO A 15 -3.19 6.11 27.16
N THR A 16 -3.19 7.21 27.91
CA THR A 16 -3.45 8.56 27.44
C THR A 16 -2.41 9.07 26.41
N THR A 17 -1.13 8.71 26.56
CA THR A 17 -0.07 9.09 25.62
C THR A 17 -0.24 8.38 24.28
N ALA A 18 -0.56 7.08 24.29
CA ALA A 18 -0.83 6.33 23.06
C ALA A 18 -2.06 6.88 22.33
N LEU A 19 -3.16 7.14 23.07
CA LEU A 19 -4.36 7.78 22.52
C LEU A 19 -4.06 9.16 21.93
N ALA A 20 -3.27 9.98 22.61
CA ALA A 20 -2.90 11.30 22.11
C ALA A 20 -2.12 11.22 20.79
N ILE A 21 -1.16 10.29 20.68
CA ILE A 21 -0.40 10.08 19.43
C ILE A 21 -1.34 9.67 18.28
N VAL A 22 -2.21 8.69 18.51
CA VAL A 22 -3.16 8.21 17.49
C VAL A 22 -4.08 9.35 17.02
N VAL A 23 -4.64 10.11 17.97
CA VAL A 23 -5.49 11.27 17.68
C VAL A 23 -4.72 12.29 16.84
N ILE A 24 -3.51 12.66 17.26
CA ILE A 24 -2.69 13.64 16.52
C ILE A 24 -2.39 13.17 15.10
N VAL A 25 -2.05 11.89 14.90
CA VAL A 25 -1.75 11.34 13.57
C VAL A 25 -3.02 11.31 12.70
N VAL A 26 -4.15 10.87 13.23
CA VAL A 26 -5.42 10.79 12.49
C VAL A 26 -5.91 12.18 12.10
N PHE A 27 -6.03 13.09 13.07
CA PHE A 27 -6.48 14.45 12.78
C PHE A 27 -5.46 15.23 11.94
N GLY A 28 -4.16 14.99 12.14
CA GLY A 28 -3.08 15.57 11.36
C GLY A 28 -3.14 15.16 9.88
N THR A 29 -3.34 13.86 9.61
CA THR A 29 -3.48 13.36 8.23
C THR A 29 -4.77 13.85 7.56
N ILE A 30 -5.89 13.90 8.29
CA ILE A 30 -7.15 14.47 7.78
C ILE A 30 -6.98 15.96 7.44
N ALA A 31 -6.42 16.75 8.35
CA ALA A 31 -6.20 18.18 8.11
C ALA A 31 -5.26 18.42 6.91
N PHE A 32 -4.18 17.65 6.83
CA PHE A 32 -3.26 17.69 5.69
C PHE A 32 -3.97 17.33 4.36
N ALA A 33 -4.77 16.26 4.35
CA ALA A 33 -5.53 15.85 3.18
C ALA A 33 -6.49 16.95 2.70
N LEU A 34 -7.27 17.54 3.62
CA LEU A 34 -8.20 18.63 3.29
C LEU A 34 -7.49 19.87 2.73
N LEU A 35 -6.32 20.23 3.29
CA LEU A 35 -5.50 21.33 2.78
C LEU A 35 -4.93 21.03 1.39
N ALA A 36 -4.52 19.78 1.14
CA ALA A 36 -3.99 19.35 -0.15
C ALA A 36 -5.08 19.34 -1.24
N THR A 37 -6.28 18.82 -0.93
CA THR A 37 -7.40 18.77 -1.89
C THR A 37 -7.85 20.15 -2.34
N ARG A 38 -7.75 21.18 -1.48
CA ARG A 38 -8.13 22.56 -1.83
C ARG A 38 -7.26 23.21 -2.90
N ARG A 39 -6.04 22.72 -3.12
CA ARG A 39 -5.09 23.31 -4.07
C ARG A 39 -5.14 22.67 -5.46
N ILE A 40 -5.94 21.63 -5.64
CA ILE A 40 -5.93 20.81 -6.86
C ILE A 40 -7.31 20.81 -7.50
N LYS A 41 -7.39 21.15 -8.79
CA LYS A 41 -8.61 20.91 -9.58
C LYS A 41 -8.76 19.41 -9.80
N MET A 42 -9.79 18.79 -9.22
CA MET A 42 -10.04 17.35 -9.35
C MET A 42 -10.69 17.02 -10.69
N ASP A 43 -9.88 16.64 -11.67
CA ASP A 43 -10.30 15.99 -12.90
C ASP A 43 -10.22 14.45 -12.74
N PRO A 44 -11.05 13.63 -13.42
CA PRO A 44 -10.94 12.17 -13.37
C PRO A 44 -9.53 11.61 -13.59
N GLN A 45 -8.72 12.22 -14.47
CA GLN A 45 -7.33 11.78 -14.63
C GLN A 45 -6.47 12.10 -13.41
N GLN A 46 -6.73 13.24 -12.76
CA GLN A 46 -6.00 13.65 -11.57
C GLN A 46 -6.43 12.87 -10.32
N TYR A 47 -7.69 12.44 -10.26
CA TYR A 47 -8.21 11.60 -9.18
C TYR A 47 -7.72 10.15 -9.28
N ILE A 48 -7.76 9.56 -10.48
CA ILE A 48 -7.49 8.12 -10.66
C ILE A 48 -6.00 7.83 -10.89
N VAL A 49 -5.31 8.62 -11.72
CA VAL A 49 -3.89 8.39 -12.06
C VAL A 49 -2.95 9.48 -11.52
N GLY A 50 -3.43 10.36 -10.65
CA GLY A 50 -2.61 11.40 -10.02
C GLY A 50 -1.99 12.37 -11.04
N GLY A 51 -2.61 12.53 -12.21
CA GLY A 51 -2.08 13.35 -13.31
C GLY A 51 -0.81 12.79 -13.96
N ARG A 52 -0.41 11.54 -13.65
CA ARG A 52 0.83 10.90 -14.12
C ARG A 52 2.11 11.71 -13.83
N SER A 53 2.05 12.63 -12.87
CA SER A 53 3.13 13.56 -12.52
C SER A 53 3.91 13.16 -11.28
N PHE A 54 3.55 12.05 -10.62
CA PHE A 54 4.26 11.56 -9.45
C PHE A 54 5.67 11.10 -9.83
N GLY A 55 6.67 11.64 -9.15
CA GLY A 55 8.06 11.23 -9.32
C GLY A 55 8.30 9.81 -8.82
N THR A 56 9.35 9.16 -9.32
CA THR A 56 9.66 7.74 -9.03
C THR A 56 9.81 7.45 -7.53
N ILE A 57 10.45 8.35 -6.78
CA ILE A 57 10.66 8.17 -5.33
C ILE A 57 9.34 8.22 -4.57
N PHE A 58 8.49 9.20 -4.89
CA PHE A 58 7.17 9.32 -4.26
C PHE A 58 6.29 8.11 -4.58
N LEU A 59 6.29 7.68 -5.84
CA LEU A 59 5.56 6.49 -6.27
C LEU A 59 6.07 5.22 -5.58
N TRP A 60 7.39 5.07 -5.40
CA TRP A 60 7.98 3.94 -4.69
C TRP A 60 7.55 3.89 -3.22
N VAL A 61 7.59 5.02 -2.51
CA VAL A 61 7.13 5.09 -1.11
C VAL A 61 5.63 4.83 -1.01
N LEU A 62 4.84 5.41 -1.93
CA LEU A 62 3.39 5.23 -1.97
C LEU A 62 3.04 3.75 -2.18
N LEU A 63 3.67 3.09 -3.17
CA LEU A 63 3.46 1.67 -3.43
C LEU A 63 3.87 0.80 -2.24
N ALA A 64 4.98 1.12 -1.57
CA ALA A 64 5.37 0.41 -0.36
C ALA A 64 4.30 0.54 0.75
N GLY A 65 3.77 1.76 0.96
CA GLY A 65 2.69 2.00 1.93
C GLY A 65 1.37 1.33 1.57
N GLU A 66 1.04 1.26 0.28
CA GLU A 66 -0.17 0.62 -0.25
C GLU A 66 -0.11 -0.92 -0.11
N ILE A 67 1.05 -1.52 -0.42
CA ILE A 67 1.23 -2.98 -0.42
C ILE A 67 1.35 -3.53 0.99
N TYR A 68 2.12 -2.86 1.86
CA TYR A 68 2.41 -3.35 3.22
C TYR A 68 1.38 -2.84 4.23
N THR A 69 0.25 -3.54 4.28
CA THR A 69 -0.86 -3.22 5.18
C THR A 69 -0.80 -4.00 6.50
N THR A 70 -1.77 -3.75 7.39
CA THR A 70 -1.92 -4.45 8.67
C THR A 70 -1.92 -5.97 8.53
N PHE A 71 -2.41 -6.52 7.41
CA PHE A 71 -2.39 -7.96 7.14
C PHE A 71 -0.97 -8.52 7.11
N THR A 72 -0.02 -7.81 6.52
CA THR A 72 1.38 -8.23 6.47
C THR A 72 1.97 -8.33 7.87
N PHE A 73 1.66 -7.39 8.76
CA PHE A 73 2.21 -7.40 10.12
C PHE A 73 1.51 -8.40 11.03
N LEU A 74 0.17 -8.41 11.05
CA LEU A 74 -0.61 -9.25 11.95
C LEU A 74 -0.76 -10.69 11.43
N GLY A 75 -1.04 -10.83 10.13
CA GLY A 75 -1.25 -12.13 9.48
C GLY A 75 0.04 -12.94 9.40
N ILE A 76 1.14 -12.35 8.90
CA ILE A 76 2.41 -13.08 8.76
C ILE A 76 3.00 -13.42 10.13
N ALA A 77 2.94 -12.51 11.11
CA ALA A 77 3.38 -12.81 12.47
C ALA A 77 2.56 -13.93 13.10
N GLY A 78 1.23 -13.93 12.91
CA GLY A 78 0.34 -14.98 13.39
C GLY A 78 0.60 -16.36 12.75
N LEU A 79 0.83 -16.39 11.43
CA LEU A 79 1.22 -17.60 10.71
C LEU A 79 2.58 -18.13 11.17
N SER A 80 3.54 -17.23 11.40
CA SER A 80 4.88 -17.61 11.88
C SER A 80 4.83 -18.15 13.31
N TYR A 81 3.98 -17.58 14.17
CA TYR A 81 3.80 -18.03 15.54
C TYR A 81 3.13 -19.43 15.62
N SER A 82 2.16 -19.70 14.74
CA SER A 82 1.39 -20.95 14.76
C SER A 82 2.04 -22.11 14.00
N GLN A 83 2.66 -21.84 12.85
CA GLN A 83 3.17 -22.88 11.94
C GLN A 83 4.69 -22.91 11.85
N GLY A 84 5.39 -21.82 12.22
CA GLY A 84 6.84 -21.74 12.14
C GLY A 84 7.34 -21.67 10.69
N ALA A 85 8.19 -22.63 10.28
CA ALA A 85 8.88 -22.62 8.99
C ALA A 85 7.99 -22.55 7.72
N PRO A 86 6.77 -23.12 7.66
CA PRO A 86 5.86 -22.94 6.52
C PRO A 86 5.49 -21.49 6.24
N ALA A 87 5.61 -20.58 7.21
CA ALA A 87 5.37 -19.14 7.00
C ALA A 87 6.34 -18.52 5.97
N PHE A 88 7.50 -19.12 5.73
CA PHE A 88 8.44 -18.67 4.70
C PHE A 88 7.92 -18.83 3.26
N TYR A 89 6.82 -19.57 3.05
CA TYR A 89 6.13 -19.63 1.76
C TYR A 89 5.78 -18.24 1.22
N ILE A 90 5.57 -17.25 2.10
CA ILE A 90 5.33 -15.86 1.72
C ILE A 90 6.48 -15.23 0.93
N LEU A 91 7.72 -15.57 1.26
CA LEU A 91 8.87 -15.06 0.53
C LEU A 91 8.93 -15.66 -0.89
N ALA A 92 8.58 -16.95 -1.01
CA ALA A 92 8.60 -17.65 -2.29
C ALA A 92 7.53 -17.10 -3.23
N TYR A 93 6.26 -17.09 -2.83
CA TYR A 93 5.19 -16.59 -3.71
C TYR A 93 5.31 -15.07 -3.93
N GLY A 94 5.74 -14.32 -2.90
CA GLY A 94 5.97 -12.88 -3.01
C GLY A 94 7.04 -12.55 -4.04
N GLY A 95 8.18 -13.27 -4.01
CA GLY A 95 9.24 -13.15 -5.01
C GLY A 95 8.73 -13.44 -6.42
N CYS A 96 7.98 -14.54 -6.61
CA CYS A 96 7.37 -14.86 -7.90
C CYS A 96 6.40 -13.77 -8.38
N ALA A 97 5.55 -13.24 -7.50
CA ALA A 97 4.61 -12.18 -7.82
C ALA A 97 5.33 -10.89 -8.26
N TYR A 98 6.42 -10.51 -7.59
CA TYR A 98 7.22 -9.34 -7.98
C TYR A 98 7.92 -9.53 -9.33
N VAL A 99 8.41 -10.74 -9.63
CA VAL A 99 8.99 -11.05 -10.94
C VAL A 99 7.94 -10.90 -12.04
N ILE A 100 6.75 -11.47 -11.86
CA ILE A 100 5.63 -11.33 -12.82
C ILE A 100 5.25 -9.86 -12.96
N GLY A 101 5.12 -9.14 -11.83
CA GLY A 101 4.83 -7.71 -11.80
C GLY A 101 5.87 -6.88 -12.55
N TYR A 102 7.16 -7.22 -12.44
CA TYR A 102 8.23 -6.52 -13.15
C TYR A 102 8.10 -6.60 -14.67
N PHE A 103 7.63 -7.72 -15.21
CA PHE A 103 7.41 -7.86 -16.66
C PHE A 103 6.06 -7.27 -17.10
N PHE A 104 5.01 -7.44 -16.30
CA PHE A 104 3.66 -7.03 -16.66
C PHE A 104 3.42 -5.52 -16.46
N ALA A 105 3.87 -4.95 -15.33
CA ALA A 105 3.64 -3.55 -15.00
C ALA A 105 4.16 -2.56 -16.05
N PRO A 106 5.39 -2.67 -16.62
CA PRO A 106 5.84 -1.74 -17.65
C PRO A 106 5.06 -1.88 -18.96
N ALA A 107 4.63 -3.09 -19.32
CA ALA A 107 3.79 -3.32 -20.49
C ALA A 107 2.41 -2.67 -20.31
N ALA A 108 1.77 -2.88 -19.15
CA ALA A 108 0.49 -2.29 -18.80
C ALA A 108 0.58 -0.74 -18.72
N TRP A 109 1.64 -0.21 -18.12
CA TRP A 109 1.88 1.23 -18.02
C TRP A 109 2.04 1.89 -19.39
N ARG A 110 2.76 1.26 -20.32
CA ARG A 110 2.95 1.79 -21.68
C ARG A 110 1.62 1.92 -22.41
N VAL A 111 0.81 0.87 -22.41
CA VAL A 111 -0.52 0.86 -23.05
C VAL A 111 -1.45 1.87 -22.39
N GLY A 112 -1.48 1.92 -21.05
CA GLY A 112 -2.28 2.88 -20.29
C GLY A 112 -1.89 4.34 -20.55
N LYS A 113 -0.60 4.61 -20.79
CA LYS A 113 -0.11 5.95 -21.14
C LYS A 113 -0.42 6.33 -22.59
N GLU A 114 -0.23 5.41 -23.54
CA GLU A 114 -0.50 5.66 -24.97
C GLU A 114 -1.98 5.86 -25.26
N ARG A 115 -2.86 5.09 -24.60
CA ARG A 115 -4.31 5.08 -24.87
C ARG A 115 -5.13 5.86 -23.85
N GLY A 116 -4.48 6.53 -22.90
CA GLY A 116 -5.13 7.39 -21.91
C GLY A 116 -6.02 6.66 -20.89
N LEU A 117 -5.87 5.34 -20.75
CA LEU A 117 -6.71 4.49 -19.90
C LEU A 117 -6.63 4.89 -18.42
N LEU A 118 -7.75 4.76 -17.72
CA LEU A 118 -7.88 5.14 -16.31
C LEU A 118 -8.08 3.93 -15.42
N THR A 119 -8.78 2.90 -15.91
CA THR A 119 -9.09 1.71 -15.13
C THR A 119 -8.46 0.44 -15.70
N GLY A 120 -8.38 -0.60 -14.86
CA GLY A 120 -7.98 -1.94 -15.33
C GLY A 120 -9.00 -2.54 -16.30
N ALA A 121 -10.29 -2.21 -16.17
CA ALA A 121 -11.33 -2.66 -17.09
C ALA A 121 -11.13 -2.06 -18.49
N ASP A 122 -10.78 -0.77 -18.59
CA ASP A 122 -10.46 -0.11 -19.85
C ASP A 122 -9.26 -0.80 -20.54
N PHE A 123 -8.28 -1.29 -19.76
CA PHE A 123 -7.15 -2.04 -20.29
C PHE A 123 -7.58 -3.36 -20.92
N TYR A 124 -8.47 -4.12 -20.28
CA TYR A 124 -8.99 -5.36 -20.85
C TYR A 124 -9.87 -5.13 -22.07
N GLU A 125 -10.75 -4.12 -22.05
CA GLU A 125 -11.56 -3.75 -23.22
C GLU A 125 -10.69 -3.41 -24.42
N THR A 126 -9.62 -2.66 -24.17
CA THR A 126 -8.74 -2.13 -25.21
C THR A 126 -7.77 -3.16 -25.79
N CYS A 127 -7.33 -4.12 -24.97
CA CYS A 127 -6.45 -5.21 -25.39
C CYS A 127 -7.20 -6.37 -26.06
N TYR A 128 -8.43 -6.66 -25.61
CA TYR A 128 -9.21 -7.81 -26.09
C TYR A 128 -10.37 -7.41 -27.01
N ASN A 129 -10.58 -6.11 -27.26
CA ASN A 129 -11.64 -5.56 -28.11
C ASN A 129 -13.04 -6.11 -27.79
N SER A 130 -13.28 -6.40 -26.51
CA SER A 130 -14.51 -7.04 -26.03
C SER A 130 -15.15 -6.19 -24.95
N ARG A 131 -16.30 -5.61 -25.30
CA ARG A 131 -17.10 -4.74 -24.42
C ARG A 131 -17.61 -5.47 -23.16
N ALA A 132 -17.72 -6.79 -23.21
CA ALA A 132 -18.12 -7.63 -22.08
C ALA A 132 -17.04 -7.73 -20.99
N LEU A 133 -15.78 -7.46 -21.31
CA LEU A 133 -14.66 -7.47 -20.36
C LEU A 133 -14.37 -6.07 -19.78
N GLY A 134 -14.88 -5.00 -20.42
CA GLY A 134 -14.69 -3.60 -20.00
C GLY A 134 -15.81 -3.01 -19.15
N VAL A 135 -17.00 -3.59 -19.21
CA VAL A 135 -18.20 -3.03 -18.58
C VAL A 135 -18.99 -4.16 -17.89
N ALA A 136 -18.67 -4.40 -16.62
CA ALA A 136 -19.58 -4.97 -15.64
C ALA A 136 -19.44 -4.18 -14.34
#